data_AF-A0A7S4I3S1-F1
#
_entry.id   AF-A0A7S4I3S1-F1
#
_cell.length_a   1.000
_cell.length_b   1.000
_cell.length_c   1.000
_cell.angle_alpha   90.00
_cell.angle_beta   90.00
_cell.angle_gamma   90.00
#
_symmetry.space_group_name_H-M   'P 1'
#
loop_
_entity.id
_entity.type
_entity.pdbx_description
1 polymer ?
#
loop_
_entity_poly.entity_id
_entity_poly.type
_entity_poly.pdbx_seq_one_letter_code
_entity_poly.pdbx_strand_id
1 'polypeptide(L)'
;EVDDEKRPFRALLDVGCKATTTGNRIFGALKGAADGGLDVPHNEKRFPGYDRDGKEYDADMHRERIFGGHVGEYMEYLEEEDNQKYQEHFAAFIANDVEADGLEELYESVHEKIREDPSASEKKAFSPDKSFKRKAKLSYDERKARVQEKKDAKKAEMEE
;
A
#
# COMPACT_ATOMS: atom_id res chain seq x y z
N GLU A 1 -11.09 24.00 -29.00
CA GLU A 1 -9.78 24.09 -29.68
C GLU A 1 -8.72 24.10 -28.59
N VAL A 2 -7.90 23.05 -28.53
CA VAL A 2 -6.80 22.84 -27.54
C VAL A 2 -5.45 22.88 -28.27
N ASP A 3 -5.46 23.22 -29.57
CA ASP A 3 -4.31 23.00 -30.47
C ASP A 3 -3.12 23.94 -30.20
N ASP A 4 -3.33 25.05 -29.49
CA ASP A 4 -2.26 25.98 -29.09
C ASP A 4 -1.74 25.74 -27.65
N GLU A 5 -2.35 24.81 -26.90
CA GLU A 5 -1.92 24.47 -25.54
C GLU A 5 -0.97 23.27 -25.52
N LYS A 6 -0.08 23.23 -24.52
CA LYS A 6 0.86 22.13 -24.37
C LYS A 6 0.09 20.83 -24.13
N ARG A 7 0.36 19.82 -24.96
CA ARG A 7 -0.24 18.48 -24.86
C ARG A 7 -0.10 17.90 -23.43
N PRO A 8 -1.09 17.14 -22.95
CA PRO A 8 -1.04 16.51 -21.64
C PRO A 8 0.19 15.60 -21.52
N PHE A 9 0.71 15.47 -20.30
CA PHE A 9 1.86 14.62 -20.05
C PHE A 9 1.45 13.15 -20.20
N ARG A 10 2.05 12.47 -21.17
CA ARG A 10 1.79 11.06 -21.43
C ARG A 10 2.65 10.16 -20.56
N ALA A 11 2.01 9.26 -19.81
CA ALA A 11 2.67 8.30 -18.94
C ALA A 11 2.18 6.87 -19.22
N LEU A 12 2.98 5.87 -18.84
CA LEU A 12 2.62 4.45 -18.94
C LEU A 12 2.57 3.85 -17.53
N LEU A 13 1.55 3.02 -17.26
CA LEU A 13 1.44 2.30 -16.00
C LEU A 13 2.37 1.08 -15.99
N ASP A 14 3.32 1.05 -15.06
CA ASP A 14 4.08 -0.15 -14.71
C ASP A 14 3.45 -0.83 -13.48
N VAL A 15 3.00 -2.08 -13.65
CA VAL A 15 2.39 -2.89 -12.58
C VAL A 15 3.41 -3.72 -11.81
N GLY A 16 4.65 -3.78 -12.27
CA GLY A 16 5.69 -4.66 -11.74
C GLY A 16 5.25 -6.12 -11.71
N CYS A 17 5.47 -6.79 -10.56
CA CYS A 17 5.13 -8.20 -10.36
C CYS A 17 3.72 -8.42 -9.78
N LYS A 18 2.84 -7.40 -9.81
CA LYS A 18 1.50 -7.51 -9.23
C LYS A 18 0.52 -8.11 -10.23
N ALA A 19 -0.37 -8.98 -9.75
CA ALA A 19 -1.41 -9.57 -10.58
C ALA A 19 -2.45 -8.52 -11.00
N THR A 20 -2.74 -8.44 -12.31
CA THR A 20 -3.67 -7.47 -12.90
C THR A 20 -5.12 -7.95 -12.87
N THR A 21 -5.62 -8.27 -11.68
CA THR A 21 -7.03 -8.62 -11.46
C THR A 21 -7.92 -7.38 -11.57
N THR A 22 -9.18 -7.58 -11.97
CA THR A 22 -10.20 -6.51 -11.98
C THR A 22 -10.45 -6.04 -10.55
N GLY A 23 -10.51 -4.72 -10.34
CA GLY A 23 -10.66 -4.11 -9.02
C GLY A 23 -9.37 -4.01 -8.19
N ASN A 24 -8.18 -4.28 -8.77
CA ASN A 24 -6.93 -4.08 -8.05
C ASN A 24 -6.68 -2.58 -7.78
N ARG A 25 -6.22 -2.25 -6.56
CA ARG A 25 -5.90 -0.89 -6.09
C ARG A 25 -4.90 -0.13 -6.98
N ILE A 26 -4.04 -0.85 -7.71
CA ILE A 26 -3.12 -0.24 -8.70
C ILE A 26 -3.90 0.53 -9.77
N PHE A 27 -5.05 0.01 -10.19
CA PHE A 27 -5.90 0.69 -11.16
C PHE A 27 -6.66 1.87 -10.52
N GLY A 28 -6.91 1.85 -9.21
CA GLY A 28 -7.38 3.04 -8.49
C GLY A 28 -6.38 4.20 -8.55
N ALA A 29 -5.08 3.91 -8.34
CA ALA A 29 -4.02 4.91 -8.52
C ALA A 29 -3.92 5.40 -9.98
N LEU A 30 -4.11 4.50 -10.96
CA LEU A 30 -4.19 4.89 -12.37
C LEU A 30 -5.37 5.83 -12.63
N LYS A 31 -6.56 5.54 -12.08
CA LYS A 31 -7.75 6.38 -12.25
C LYS A 31 -7.53 7.76 -11.63
N GLY A 32 -6.97 7.80 -10.41
CA GLY A 32 -6.61 9.06 -9.76
C GLY A 32 -5.58 9.87 -10.55
N ALA A 33 -4.58 9.22 -11.15
CA ALA A 33 -3.61 9.88 -12.03
C ALA A 33 -4.26 10.46 -13.30
N ALA A 34 -5.17 9.70 -13.92
CA ALA A 34 -5.93 10.16 -15.09
C ALA A 34 -6.85 11.35 -14.74
N ASP A 35 -7.55 11.29 -13.61
CA ASP A 35 -8.41 12.38 -13.12
C ASP A 35 -7.61 13.61 -12.69
N GLY A 36 -6.35 13.42 -12.32
CA GLY A 36 -5.37 14.48 -12.09
C GLY A 36 -4.82 15.12 -13.36
N GLY A 37 -5.21 14.66 -14.55
CA GLY A 37 -4.83 15.26 -15.84
C GLY A 37 -3.67 14.60 -16.58
N LEU A 38 -3.21 13.42 -16.15
CA LEU A 38 -2.19 12.65 -16.88
C LEU A 38 -2.82 11.86 -18.03
N ASP A 39 -2.20 11.87 -19.20
CA ASP A 39 -2.58 11.02 -20.32
C ASP A 39 -1.98 9.61 -20.12
N VAL A 40 -2.74 8.74 -19.48
CA VAL A 40 -2.38 7.33 -19.30
C VAL A 40 -3.29 6.48 -20.19
N PRO A 41 -2.77 5.74 -21.17
CA PRO A 41 -3.59 4.90 -22.03
C PRO A 41 -4.15 3.70 -21.23
N HIS A 42 -5.48 3.63 -21.08
CA HIS A 42 -6.16 2.59 -20.31
C HIS A 42 -7.56 2.29 -20.85
N ASN A 43 -8.23 1.29 -20.26
CA ASN A 43 -9.64 0.97 -20.50
C ASN A 43 -10.33 0.61 -19.18
N GLU A 44 -11.65 0.49 -19.19
CA GLU A 44 -12.47 0.24 -18.00
C GLU A 44 -12.46 -1.20 -17.48
N LYS A 45 -11.91 -2.15 -18.24
CA LYS A 45 -12.02 -3.60 -17.95
C LYS A 45 -11.36 -4.05 -16.64
N ARG A 46 -10.50 -3.20 -16.09
CA ARG A 46 -9.75 -3.46 -14.86
C ARG A 46 -10.25 -2.67 -13.66
N PHE A 47 -11.20 -1.78 -13.84
CA PHE A 47 -11.82 -1.06 -12.74
C PHE A 47 -12.86 -1.91 -12.01
N PRO A 48 -13.13 -1.63 -10.72
CA PRO A 48 -14.34 -2.10 -10.06
C PRO A 48 -15.59 -1.74 -10.89
N GLY A 49 -16.65 -2.54 -10.82
CA GLY A 49 -17.87 -2.31 -11.60
C GLY A 49 -17.84 -2.88 -13.03
N TYR A 50 -16.71 -3.40 -13.51
CA TYR A 50 -16.68 -4.08 -14.82
C TYR A 50 -17.11 -5.54 -14.73
N ASP A 51 -18.21 -5.88 -15.40
CA ASP A 51 -18.63 -7.26 -15.61
C ASP A 51 -17.98 -7.87 -16.87
N ARG A 52 -17.29 -9.00 -16.68
CA ARG A 52 -16.62 -9.71 -17.77
C ARG A 52 -17.58 -10.43 -18.68
N ASP A 53 -18.71 -10.90 -18.15
CA ASP A 53 -19.67 -11.71 -18.88
C ASP A 53 -20.62 -10.81 -19.68
N GLY A 54 -21.18 -9.78 -19.03
CA GLY A 54 -21.97 -8.73 -19.68
C GLY A 54 -21.17 -7.78 -20.56
N LYS A 55 -19.85 -7.65 -20.33
CA LYS A 55 -18.98 -6.63 -20.97
C LYS A 55 -19.49 -5.20 -20.73
N GLU A 56 -20.10 -4.99 -19.58
CA GLU A 56 -20.68 -3.73 -19.14
C GLU A 56 -19.86 -3.17 -17.98
N TYR A 57 -19.84 -1.84 -17.89
CA TYR A 57 -19.10 -1.13 -16.86
C TYR A 57 -20.06 -0.24 -16.08
N ASP A 58 -20.20 -0.56 -14.80
CA ASP A 58 -20.95 0.23 -13.84
C ASP A 58 -20.05 1.32 -13.25
N ALA A 59 -20.28 2.56 -13.67
CA ALA A 59 -19.53 3.72 -13.20
C ALA A 59 -19.90 4.11 -11.76
N ASP A 60 -21.12 3.84 -11.32
CA ASP A 60 -21.59 4.18 -9.98
C ASP A 60 -20.91 3.26 -8.95
N MET A 61 -20.80 1.95 -9.25
CA MET A 61 -20.03 1.02 -8.43
C MET A 61 -18.54 1.42 -8.35
N HIS A 62 -17.95 1.91 -9.46
CA HIS A 62 -16.57 2.40 -9.40
C HIS A 62 -16.45 3.67 -8.54
N ARG A 63 -17.40 4.60 -8.65
CA ARG A 63 -17.46 5.82 -7.83
C ARG A 63 -17.53 5.47 -6.35
N GLU A 64 -18.39 4.54 -5.98
CA GLU A 64 -18.55 4.05 -4.61
C GLU A 64 -17.22 3.52 -4.03
N ARG A 65 -16.42 2.81 -4.84
CA ARG A 65 -15.08 2.36 -4.44
C ARG A 65 -14.07 3.49 -4.26
N ILE A 66 -14.20 4.58 -5.00
CA ILE A 66 -13.31 5.76 -4.89
C ILE A 66 -13.56 6.48 -3.56
N PHE A 67 -14.83 6.66 -3.19
CA PHE A 67 -15.23 7.36 -1.97
C PHE A 67 -15.36 6.44 -0.74
N GLY A 68 -15.04 5.16 -0.89
CA GLY A 68 -15.00 4.24 0.24
C GLY A 68 -16.37 3.76 0.73
N GLY A 69 -17.43 3.83 -0.08
CA GLY A 69 -18.77 3.36 0.30
C GLY A 69 -18.78 1.91 0.76
N HIS A 70 -18.17 0.98 0.00
CA HIS A 70 -17.94 -0.40 0.45
C HIS A 70 -17.22 -0.58 1.80
N VAL A 71 -16.45 0.42 2.27
CA VAL A 71 -15.84 0.39 3.61
C VAL A 71 -16.86 0.83 4.65
N GLY A 72 -17.64 1.88 4.36
CA GLY A 72 -18.76 2.33 5.21
C GLY A 72 -19.79 1.22 5.40
N GLU A 73 -20.24 0.57 4.32
CA GLU A 73 -21.14 -0.59 4.40
C GLU A 73 -20.59 -1.72 5.28
N TYR A 74 -19.26 -1.96 5.22
CA TYR A 74 -18.63 -2.98 6.04
C TYR A 74 -18.46 -2.55 7.51
N MET A 75 -18.31 -1.25 7.77
CA MET A 75 -18.32 -0.68 9.12
C MET A 75 -19.69 -0.86 9.76
N GLU A 76 -20.76 -0.46 9.08
CA GLU A 76 -22.16 -0.62 9.53
C GLU A 76 -22.49 -2.09 9.79
N TYR A 77 -22.19 -2.96 8.82
CA TYR A 77 -22.43 -4.40 8.97
C TYR A 77 -21.73 -4.99 10.20
N LEU A 78 -20.47 -4.63 10.45
CA LEU A 78 -19.74 -5.15 11.62
C LEU A 78 -20.19 -4.53 12.93
N GLU A 79 -20.61 -3.26 12.93
CA GLU A 79 -21.15 -2.62 14.11
C GLU A 79 -22.43 -3.31 14.60
N GLU A 80 -23.31 -3.70 13.66
CA GLU A 80 -24.55 -4.42 13.95
C GLU A 80 -24.32 -5.90 14.35
N GLU A 81 -23.46 -6.62 13.62
CA GLU A 81 -23.30 -8.06 13.80
C GLU A 81 -22.25 -8.46 14.86
N ASP A 82 -21.14 -7.73 14.95
CA ASP A 82 -20.02 -8.07 15.84
C ASP A 82 -19.20 -6.84 16.24
N ASN A 83 -19.70 -6.14 17.25
CA ASN A 83 -19.07 -4.93 17.77
C ASN A 83 -17.61 -5.14 18.23
N GLN A 84 -17.24 -6.35 18.67
CA GLN A 84 -15.86 -6.62 19.04
C GLN A 84 -14.94 -6.58 17.81
N LYS A 85 -15.33 -7.22 16.70
CA LYS A 85 -14.58 -7.14 15.45
C LYS A 85 -14.58 -5.73 14.87
N TYR A 86 -15.66 -4.98 15.02
CA TYR A 86 -15.71 -3.57 14.62
C TYR A 86 -14.60 -2.76 15.32
N GLN A 87 -14.51 -2.88 16.65
CA GLN A 87 -13.47 -2.21 17.44
C GLN A 87 -12.05 -2.66 17.05
N GLU A 88 -11.84 -3.94 16.76
CA GLU A 88 -10.53 -4.47 16.35
C GLU A 88 -10.11 -4.01 14.95
N HIS A 89 -11.01 -4.07 13.97
CA HIS A 89 -10.71 -3.73 12.57
C HIS A 89 -10.64 -2.23 12.33
N PHE A 90 -11.49 -1.45 13.01
CA PHE A 90 -11.62 -0.01 12.81
C PHE A 90 -11.10 0.83 13.98
N ALA A 91 -10.25 0.27 14.84
CA ALA A 91 -9.64 0.97 15.99
C ALA A 91 -9.08 2.36 15.63
N ALA A 92 -8.43 2.48 14.47
CA ALA A 92 -7.87 3.76 14.01
C ALA A 92 -8.95 4.76 13.56
N PHE A 93 -10.06 4.28 12.99
CA PHE A 93 -11.18 5.15 12.60
C PHE A 93 -11.86 5.71 13.84
N ILE A 94 -12.13 4.84 14.83
CA ILE A 94 -12.69 5.23 16.14
C ILE A 94 -11.77 6.25 16.84
N ALA A 95 -10.45 6.04 16.81
CA ALA A 95 -9.50 6.96 17.44
C ALA A 95 -9.39 8.34 16.76
N ASN A 96 -9.88 8.47 15.51
CA ASN A 96 -9.89 9.73 14.76
C ASN A 96 -11.32 10.25 14.53
N ASP A 97 -12.31 9.71 15.24
CA ASP A 97 -13.73 10.09 15.14
C ASP A 97 -14.26 10.03 13.68
N VAL A 98 -13.89 8.98 12.93
CA VAL A 98 -14.37 8.75 11.57
C VAL A 98 -15.44 7.66 11.57
N GLU A 99 -16.67 8.04 11.22
CA GLU A 99 -17.84 7.18 11.11
C GLU A 99 -18.10 6.75 9.65
N ALA A 100 -18.96 5.74 9.46
CA ALA A 100 -19.28 5.18 8.13
C ALA A 100 -19.83 6.23 7.16
N ASP A 101 -20.83 7.01 7.59
CA ASP A 101 -21.47 8.09 6.82
C ASP A 101 -20.49 9.21 6.44
N GLY A 102 -19.45 9.44 7.25
CA GLY A 102 -18.49 10.52 7.05
C GLY A 102 -17.40 10.22 6.00
N LEU A 103 -17.33 9.01 5.46
CA LEU A 103 -16.23 8.61 4.57
C LEU A 103 -16.24 9.34 3.22
N GLU A 104 -17.41 9.52 2.61
CA GLU A 104 -17.50 10.19 1.32
C GLU A 104 -17.05 11.65 1.41
N GLU A 105 -17.59 12.39 2.38
CA GLU A 105 -17.21 13.78 2.66
C GLU A 105 -15.72 13.91 3.01
N LEU A 106 -15.18 12.95 3.77
CA LEU A 106 -13.76 12.91 4.10
C LEU A 106 -12.90 12.83 2.83
N TYR A 107 -13.18 11.88 1.92
CA TYR A 107 -12.41 11.72 0.69
C TYR A 107 -12.60 12.89 -0.28
N GLU A 108 -13.79 13.47 -0.39
CA GLU A 108 -14.02 14.70 -1.15
C GLU A 108 -13.14 15.84 -0.64
N SER A 109 -13.14 16.09 0.67
CA SER A 109 -12.30 17.14 1.27
C SER A 109 -10.81 16.88 1.09
N VAL A 110 -10.38 15.61 1.08
CA VAL A 110 -8.99 15.23 0.81
C VAL A 110 -8.62 15.53 -0.64
N HIS A 111 -9.49 15.21 -1.60
CA HIS A 111 -9.24 15.52 -3.00
C HIS A 111 -9.14 17.02 -3.26
N GLU A 112 -9.96 17.83 -2.61
CA GLU A 112 -9.87 19.30 -2.67
C GLU A 112 -8.53 19.80 -2.15
N LYS A 113 -8.14 19.39 -0.93
CA LYS A 113 -6.87 19.78 -0.31
C LYS A 113 -5.65 19.40 -1.15
N ILE A 114 -5.66 18.23 -1.80
CA ILE A 114 -4.57 17.80 -2.72
C ILE A 114 -4.50 18.70 -3.96
N ARG A 115 -5.65 19.16 -4.48
CA ARG A 115 -5.68 20.08 -5.63
C ARG A 115 -5.22 21.48 -5.25
N GLU A 116 -5.52 21.92 -4.03
CA GLU A 116 -5.07 23.21 -3.50
C GLU A 116 -3.56 23.25 -3.28
N ASP A 117 -2.99 22.23 -2.63
CA ASP A 117 -1.55 22.11 -2.39
C ASP A 117 -1.01 20.72 -2.75
N PRO A 118 -0.46 20.55 -3.98
CA PRO A 118 0.15 19.31 -4.41
C PRO A 118 1.62 19.18 -3.94
N SER A 119 2.12 20.06 -3.08
CA SER A 119 3.51 20.03 -2.63
C SER A 119 3.79 18.80 -1.77
N ALA A 120 4.98 18.23 -1.95
CA ALA A 120 5.39 17.06 -1.20
C ALA A 120 5.74 17.45 0.24
N SER A 121 5.19 16.72 1.21
CA SER A 121 5.56 16.90 2.61
C SER A 121 7.04 16.57 2.88
N GLU A 122 7.61 17.20 3.91
CA GLU A 122 9.01 16.96 4.28
C GLU A 122 9.25 15.50 4.65
N LYS A 123 10.26 14.89 4.03
CA LYS A 123 10.64 13.50 4.31
C LYS A 123 11.21 13.41 5.72
N LYS A 124 10.56 12.62 6.59
CA LYS A 124 11.15 12.25 7.89
C LYS A 124 12.47 11.51 7.66
N ALA A 125 13.55 12.01 8.23
CA ALA A 125 14.85 11.36 8.15
C ALA A 125 14.78 9.99 8.87
N PHE A 126 15.01 8.91 8.12
CA PHE A 126 15.11 7.57 8.70
C PHE A 126 16.46 7.44 9.42
N SER A 127 16.41 7.33 10.75
CA SER A 127 17.57 6.97 11.56
C SER A 127 17.50 5.47 11.84
N PRO A 128 18.35 4.63 11.20
CA PRO A 128 18.34 3.20 11.47
C PRO A 128 18.78 2.93 12.90
N ASP A 129 18.14 1.97 13.55
CA ASP A 129 18.65 1.43 14.81
C ASP A 129 19.98 0.72 14.56
N LYS A 130 21.05 1.27 15.14
CA LYS A 130 22.42 0.74 15.05
C LYS A 130 22.78 -0.20 16.21
N SER A 131 21.80 -0.52 17.08
CA SER A 131 21.98 -1.44 18.20
C SER A 131 22.38 -2.84 17.71
N PHE A 132 21.73 -3.31 16.63
CA PHE A 132 22.01 -4.63 16.06
C PHE A 132 23.23 -4.61 15.14
N LYS A 133 24.34 -5.15 15.63
CA LYS A 133 25.56 -5.40 14.84
C LYS A 133 25.62 -6.87 14.44
N ARG A 134 25.59 -7.15 13.13
CA ARG A 134 25.89 -8.50 12.62
C ARG A 134 27.30 -8.89 13.06
N LYS A 135 27.45 -10.10 13.62
CA LYS A 135 28.79 -10.64 13.92
C LYS A 135 29.62 -10.64 12.64
N ALA A 136 30.84 -10.13 12.73
CA ALA A 136 31.79 -10.20 11.64
C ALA A 136 32.02 -11.67 11.24
N LYS A 137 32.20 -11.93 9.94
CA LYS A 137 32.61 -13.26 9.49
C LYS A 137 34.00 -13.53 10.04
N LEU A 138 34.18 -14.67 10.71
CA LEU A 138 35.52 -15.11 11.15
C LEU A 138 36.43 -15.22 9.93
N SER A 139 37.65 -14.70 10.07
CA SER A 139 38.76 -14.90 9.16
C SER A 139 39.17 -16.37 9.09
N TYR A 140 39.98 -16.72 8.09
CA TYR A 140 40.48 -18.09 7.93
C TYR A 140 41.36 -18.52 9.12
N ASP A 141 42.20 -17.62 9.63
CA ASP A 141 43.11 -17.91 10.74
C ASP A 141 42.35 -18.10 12.05
N GLU A 142 41.33 -17.27 12.33
CA GLU A 142 40.45 -17.46 13.49
C GLU A 142 39.65 -18.76 13.40
N ARG A 143 39.24 -19.19 12.20
CA ARG A 143 38.59 -20.50 12.00
C ARG A 143 39.56 -21.64 12.29
N LYS A 144 40.81 -21.54 11.83
CA LYS A 144 41.86 -22.53 12.13
C LYS A 144 42.15 -22.61 13.62
N ALA A 145 42.34 -21.47 14.27
CA ALA A 145 42.59 -21.40 15.71
C ALA A 145 41.45 -22.04 16.50
N ARG A 146 40.19 -21.70 16.18
CA ARG A 146 39.01 -22.32 16.81
C ARG A 146 38.92 -23.83 16.58
N VAL A 147 39.32 -24.33 15.41
CA VAL A 147 39.37 -25.79 15.16
C VAL A 147 40.45 -26.45 16.01
N GLN A 148 41.61 -25.81 16.14
CA GLN A 148 42.72 -26.32 16.94
C GLN A 148 42.37 -26.33 18.43
N GLU A 149 41.84 -25.23 18.98
CA GLU A 149 41.33 -25.16 20.35
C GLU A 149 40.31 -26.26 20.66
N LYS A 150 39.37 -26.53 19.74
CA LYS A 150 38.40 -27.61 19.91
C LYS A 150 39.03 -29.00 19.93
N LYS A 151 40.07 -29.24 19.12
CA LYS A 151 40.80 -30.51 19.11
C LYS A 151 41.59 -30.71 20.40
N ASP A 152 42.25 -29.66 20.87
CA ASP A 152 43.09 -29.70 22.07
C ASP A 152 42.24 -29.89 23.33
N ALA A 153 41.10 -29.19 23.44
CA ALA A 153 40.13 -29.41 24.51
C ALA A 153 39.60 -30.87 24.54
N LYS A 154 39.31 -31.44 23.36
CA LYS A 154 38.86 -32.83 23.24
C LYS A 154 39.93 -33.84 23.65
N LYS A 155 41.21 -33.56 23.39
CA LYS A 155 42.32 -34.42 23.82
C LYS A 155 42.49 -34.39 25.34
N ALA A 156 42.44 -33.21 25.94
CA ALA A 156 42.52 -33.05 27.39
C ALA A 156 41.37 -33.79 28.11
N GLU A 157 40.15 -33.71 27.61
CA GLU A 157 38.99 -34.47 28.13
C GLU A 157 39.16 -36.00 28.05
N MET A 158 40.01 -36.52 27.14
CA MET A 158 40.28 -37.96 27.05
C MET A 158 41.52 -38.40 27.83
N GLU A 159 42.37 -37.47 28.25
CA GLU A 159 43.54 -37.72 29.08
C GLU A 159 43.23 -37.60 30.59
N GLU A 160 42.14 -36.90 30.93
CA GLU A 160 41.50 -36.90 32.26
C GLU A 160 40.55 -38.10 32.43
#